data_AF-A0A950H573-F1
#
_entry.id   AF-A0A950H573-F1
#
_cell.length_a   1.000
_cell.length_b   1.000
_cell.length_c   1.000
_cell.angle_alpha   90.00
_cell.angle_beta   90.00
_cell.angle_gamma   90.00
#
_symmetry.space_group_name_H-M   'P 1'
#
loop_
_entity.id
_entity.type
_entity.pdbx_description
1 polymer ?
#
loop_
_entity_poly.entity_id
_entity_poly.type
_entity_poly.pdbx_seq_one_letter_code
_entity_poly.pdbx_strand_id
1 'polypeptide(L)'
;MTRLKKRSRRMAAAAMRAGTDAAVTIASRTHKLAGPDVGGTGGQAREARRMVEEKVLAACEGAFAAQMAWGAFLMKAALGGVRTFEDAALGFAGVAEAATAPARRTVRANARRLSRRRRLG
;
A
#
# COMPACT_ATOMS: atom_id res chain seq x y z
N MET A 1 -31.71 6.35 -11.98
CA MET A 1 -30.75 6.07 -10.88
C MET A 1 -29.65 5.02 -11.19
N THR A 2 -29.74 4.22 -12.25
CA THR A 2 -28.77 3.13 -12.57
C THR A 2 -27.44 3.59 -13.18
N ARG A 3 -27.43 4.67 -13.95
CA ARG A 3 -26.21 5.21 -14.59
C ARG A 3 -25.21 5.80 -13.59
N LEU A 4 -25.71 6.44 -12.53
CA LEU A 4 -24.87 7.05 -11.49
C LEU A 4 -24.07 5.99 -10.71
N LYS A 5 -24.72 4.88 -10.34
CA LYS A 5 -24.09 3.72 -9.68
C LYS A 5 -23.02 3.05 -10.57
N LYS A 6 -23.27 2.95 -11.88
CA LYS A 6 -22.29 2.39 -12.83
C LYS A 6 -21.07 3.31 -13.00
N ARG A 7 -21.30 4.63 -13.00
CA ARG A 7 -20.25 5.64 -13.08
C ARG A 7 -19.41 5.69 -11.80
N SER A 8 -20.02 5.63 -10.61
CA SER A 8 -19.28 5.63 -9.34
C SER A 8 -18.40 4.38 -9.19
N ARG A 9 -18.90 3.19 -9.58
CA ARG A 9 -18.10 1.96 -9.60
C ARG A 9 -16.90 2.04 -10.54
N ARG A 10 -17.08 2.60 -11.75
CA ARG A 10 -15.96 2.81 -12.69
C ARG A 10 -14.94 3.80 -12.14
N MET A 11 -15.39 4.89 -11.52
CA MET A 11 -14.51 5.87 -10.90
C MET A 11 -13.73 5.27 -9.73
N ALA A 12 -14.37 4.47 -8.87
CA ALA A 12 -13.70 3.77 -7.78
C ALA A 12 -12.62 2.79 -8.29
N ALA A 13 -12.94 1.98 -9.31
CA ALA A 13 -11.97 1.08 -9.92
C ALA A 13 -10.80 1.82 -10.59
N ALA A 14 -11.08 2.95 -11.27
CA ALA A 14 -10.05 3.79 -11.87
C ALA A 14 -9.15 4.46 -10.82
N ALA A 15 -9.73 4.96 -9.72
CA ALA A 15 -8.99 5.58 -8.63
C ALA A 15 -8.09 4.57 -7.90
N MET A 16 -8.59 3.34 -7.69
CA MET A 16 -7.77 2.26 -7.13
C MET A 16 -6.59 1.93 -8.04
N ARG A 17 -6.83 1.76 -9.35
CA ARG A 17 -5.77 1.44 -10.32
C ARG A 17 -4.71 2.55 -10.37
N ALA A 18 -5.15 3.80 -10.45
CA ALA A 18 -4.26 4.96 -10.42
C ALA A 18 -3.47 5.06 -9.10
N GLY A 19 -4.08 4.73 -7.96
CA GLY A 19 -3.42 4.70 -6.66
C GLY A 19 -2.32 3.64 -6.60
N THR A 20 -2.59 2.44 -7.12
CA THR A 20 -1.59 1.35 -7.19
C THR A 20 -0.46 1.70 -8.15
N ASP A 21 -0.77 2.19 -9.35
CA ASP A 21 0.23 2.61 -10.35
C ASP A 21 1.11 3.74 -9.83
N ALA A 22 0.51 4.71 -9.12
CA ALA A 22 1.23 5.80 -8.46
C ALA A 22 2.13 5.27 -7.33
N ALA A 23 1.65 4.36 -6.48
CA ALA A 23 2.44 3.79 -5.40
C ALA A 23 3.65 3.02 -5.93
N VAL A 24 3.47 2.20 -6.98
CA VAL A 24 4.56 1.49 -7.66
C VAL A 24 5.53 2.46 -8.34
N THR A 25 5.03 3.52 -8.96
CA THR A 25 5.85 4.56 -9.59
C THR A 25 6.67 5.34 -8.56
N ILE A 26 6.07 5.71 -7.43
CA ILE A 26 6.76 6.40 -6.33
C ILE A 26 7.81 5.47 -5.73
N ALA A 27 7.48 4.21 -5.45
CA ALA A 27 8.42 3.24 -4.91
C ALA A 27 9.62 3.02 -5.85
N SER A 28 9.37 2.83 -7.15
CA SER A 28 10.41 2.66 -8.16
C SER A 28 11.26 3.91 -8.37
N ARG A 29 10.69 5.12 -8.30
CA ARG A 29 11.44 6.38 -8.39
C ARG A 29 12.17 6.75 -7.10
N THR A 30 11.70 6.29 -5.94
CA THR A 30 12.36 6.53 -4.65
C THR A 30 13.73 5.85 -4.61
N HIS A 31 13.91 4.70 -5.28
CA HIS A 31 15.22 4.09 -5.47
C HIS A 31 16.23 5.00 -6.19
N LYS A 32 15.79 5.85 -7.12
CA LYS A 32 16.65 6.81 -7.83
C LYS A 32 16.98 8.05 -7.00
N LEU A 33 16.09 8.45 -6.07
CA LEU A 33 16.35 9.54 -5.13
C LEU A 33 17.33 9.14 -4.01
N ALA A 34 17.49 7.84 -3.75
CA ALA A 34 18.50 7.30 -2.84
C ALA A 34 19.87 7.08 -3.51
N GLY A 35 20.23 7.95 -4.47
CA GLY A 35 21.52 7.95 -5.15
C GLY A 35 22.70 8.31 -4.22
N PRO A 36 23.94 8.09 -4.69
CA PRO A 36 25.15 8.01 -3.86
C PRO A 36 25.56 9.31 -3.11
N ASP A 37 24.86 10.42 -3.32
CA ASP A 37 25.17 11.71 -2.69
C ASP A 37 24.66 11.87 -1.25
N VAL A 38 23.96 10.87 -0.69
CA VAL A 38 23.70 10.83 0.76
C VAL A 38 24.95 10.29 1.45
N GLY A 39 25.93 11.18 1.65
CA GLY A 39 27.29 10.94 2.14
C GLY A 39 27.41 10.16 3.44
N GLY A 40 27.25 8.84 3.36
CA GLY A 40 27.36 7.91 4.48
C GLY A 40 28.28 6.76 4.14
N THR A 41 29.17 6.41 5.07
CA THR A 41 30.01 5.20 5.06
C THR A 41 29.23 3.99 4.54
N GLY A 42 29.86 3.07 3.81
CA GLY A 42 29.18 2.01 3.04
C GLY A 42 28.16 1.13 3.80
N GLY A 43 28.11 1.18 5.14
CA GLY A 43 27.04 0.59 5.95
C GLY A 43 25.70 1.36 5.91
N GLN A 44 25.73 2.70 5.81
CA GLN A 44 24.53 3.55 5.72
C GLN A 44 23.86 3.45 4.35
N ALA A 45 24.65 3.45 3.27
CA ALA A 45 24.15 3.23 1.91
C ALA A 45 23.49 1.86 1.73
N ARG A 46 24.07 0.81 2.32
CA ARG A 46 23.48 -0.55 2.32
C ARG A 46 22.16 -0.61 3.10
N GLU A 47 22.09 0.04 4.26
CA GLU A 47 20.85 0.11 5.04
C GLU A 47 19.77 0.92 4.32
N ALA A 48 20.13 2.02 3.66
CA ALA A 48 19.19 2.81 2.85
C ALA A 48 18.60 1.97 1.73
N ARG A 49 19.45 1.26 0.96
CA ARG A 49 18.99 0.35 -0.10
C ARG A 49 18.05 -0.74 0.42
N ARG A 50 18.41 -1.38 1.54
CA ARG A 50 17.57 -2.38 2.21
C ARG A 50 16.20 -1.80 2.59
N MET A 51 16.16 -0.60 3.17
CA MET A 51 14.90 0.04 3.54
C MET A 51 14.02 0.35 2.33
N VAL A 52 14.59 0.66 1.16
CA VAL A 52 13.79 0.86 -0.06
C VAL A 52 13.29 -0.48 -0.60
N GLU A 53 14.11 -1.52 -0.63
CA GLU A 53 13.68 -2.88 -1.03
C GLU A 53 12.52 -3.37 -0.16
N GLU A 54 12.61 -3.18 1.17
CA GLU A 54 11.54 -3.51 2.12
C GLU A 54 10.24 -2.73 1.86
N LYS A 55 10.34 -1.45 1.43
CA LYS A 55 9.17 -0.63 1.07
C LYS A 55 8.54 -1.08 -0.25
N VAL A 56 9.34 -1.42 -1.25
CA VAL A 56 8.86 -1.94 -2.55
C VAL A 56 8.12 -3.26 -2.34
N LEU A 57 8.71 -4.19 -1.57
CA LEU A 57 8.07 -5.46 -1.24
C LEU A 57 6.73 -5.24 -0.52
N ALA A 58 6.70 -4.34 0.47
CA ALA A 58 5.47 -4.00 1.18
C ALA A 58 4.40 -3.38 0.28
N ALA A 59 4.79 -2.60 -0.73
CA ALA A 59 3.85 -2.06 -1.71
C ALA A 59 3.25 -3.17 -2.59
N CYS A 60 4.08 -4.11 -3.05
CA CYS A 60 3.61 -5.28 -3.80
C CYS A 60 2.67 -6.16 -2.95
N GLU A 61 3.04 -6.48 -1.71
CA GLU A 61 2.19 -7.21 -0.77
C GLU A 61 0.85 -6.49 -0.53
N GLY A 62 0.89 -5.17 -0.36
CA GLY A 62 -0.30 -4.35 -0.17
C GLY A 62 -1.23 -4.40 -1.38
N ALA A 63 -0.68 -4.33 -2.59
CA ALA A 63 -1.46 -4.44 -3.82
C ALA A 63 -2.16 -5.80 -3.95
N PHE A 64 -1.44 -6.90 -3.70
CA PHE A 64 -2.04 -8.24 -3.71
C PHE A 64 -3.11 -8.40 -2.64
N ALA A 65 -2.85 -7.95 -1.41
CA ALA A 65 -3.81 -8.01 -0.31
C ALA A 65 -5.08 -7.20 -0.62
N ALA A 66 -4.92 -6.00 -1.18
CA ALA A 66 -6.04 -5.17 -1.60
C ALA A 66 -6.88 -5.83 -2.70
N GLN A 67 -6.23 -6.48 -3.67
CA GLN A 67 -6.91 -7.19 -4.75
C GLN A 67 -7.73 -8.39 -4.23
N MET A 68 -7.18 -9.15 -3.28
CA MET A 68 -7.89 -10.24 -2.61
C MET A 68 -9.08 -9.72 -1.80
N ALA A 69 -8.89 -8.66 -1.00
CA ALA A 69 -9.96 -8.04 -0.21
C ALA A 69 -11.07 -7.49 -1.12
N TRP A 70 -10.69 -6.89 -2.26
CA TRP A 70 -11.65 -6.40 -3.24
C TRP A 70 -12.44 -7.54 -3.89
N GLY A 71 -11.77 -8.63 -4.26
CA GLY A 71 -12.44 -9.83 -4.78
C GLY A 71 -13.44 -10.42 -3.80
N ALA A 72 -13.05 -10.54 -2.53
CA ALA A 72 -13.94 -11.00 -1.46
C ALA A 72 -15.15 -10.07 -1.27
N PHE A 73 -14.93 -8.75 -1.29
CA PHE A 73 -16.01 -7.76 -1.22
C PHE A 73 -16.98 -7.87 -2.41
N LEU A 74 -16.45 -8.03 -3.63
CA LEU A 74 -17.29 -8.22 -4.83
C LEU A 74 -18.12 -9.49 -4.74
N MET A 75 -17.54 -10.61 -4.27
CA MET A 75 -18.28 -11.85 -4.05
C MET A 75 -19.38 -11.67 -3.00
N LYS A 76 -19.08 -11.02 -1.87
CA LYS A 76 -20.07 -10.68 -0.84
C LYS A 76 -21.20 -9.84 -1.43
N ALA A 77 -20.89 -8.86 -2.28
CA ALA A 77 -21.89 -8.03 -2.94
C ALA A 77 -22.74 -8.83 -3.94
N ALA A 78 -22.14 -9.72 -4.72
CA ALA A 78 -22.83 -10.55 -5.71
C ALA A 78 -23.84 -11.51 -5.06
N LEU A 79 -23.50 -12.06 -3.89
CA LEU A 79 -24.35 -12.93 -3.09
C LEU A 79 -25.37 -12.18 -2.21
N GLY A 80 -25.54 -10.86 -2.44
CA GLY A 80 -26.53 -10.05 -1.71
C GLY A 80 -26.15 -9.72 -0.27
N GLY A 81 -24.88 -9.87 0.11
CA GLY A 81 -24.33 -9.54 1.43
C GLY A 81 -23.93 -8.07 1.62
N VAL A 82 -24.11 -7.23 0.59
CA VAL A 82 -23.93 -5.76 0.67
C VAL A 82 -25.27 -5.13 0.33
N ARG A 83 -25.99 -4.67 1.36
CA ARG A 83 -27.38 -4.20 1.25
C ARG A 83 -27.51 -2.72 1.53
N THR A 84 -26.65 -2.19 2.39
CA THR A 84 -26.65 -0.80 2.83
C THR A 84 -25.45 -0.03 2.29
N PHE A 85 -25.48 1.29 2.43
CA PHE A 85 -24.32 2.14 2.18
C PHE A 85 -23.19 1.87 3.18
N GLU A 86 -23.54 1.56 4.43
CA GLU A 86 -22.61 1.23 5.50
C GLU A 86 -21.82 -0.05 5.17
N ASP A 87 -22.48 -1.09 4.66
CA ASP A 87 -21.82 -2.32 4.19
C ASP A 87 -20.78 -2.04 3.10
N ALA A 88 -21.09 -1.11 2.20
CA ALA A 88 -20.17 -0.71 1.14
C ALA A 88 -18.99 0.09 1.71
N ALA A 89 -19.25 1.03 2.62
CA ALA A 89 -18.21 1.82 3.28
C ALA A 89 -17.23 0.94 4.06
N LEU A 90 -17.74 -0.03 4.82
CA LEU A 90 -16.91 -1.02 5.53
C LEU A 90 -16.10 -1.88 4.57
N GLY A 91 -16.68 -2.29 3.44
CA GLY A 91 -15.96 -3.03 2.39
C GLY A 91 -14.79 -2.24 1.81
N PHE A 92 -15.00 -0.95 1.48
CA PHE A 92 -13.93 -0.07 1.00
C PHE A 92 -12.86 0.19 2.07
N ALA A 93 -13.27 0.37 3.33
CA ALA A 93 -12.35 0.53 4.44
C ALA A 93 -11.46 -0.71 4.61
N GLY A 94 -12.03 -1.92 4.53
CA GLY A 94 -11.27 -3.16 4.62
C GLY A 94 -10.26 -3.34 3.48
N VAL A 95 -10.61 -2.90 2.26
CA VAL A 95 -9.67 -2.91 1.12
C VAL A 95 -8.53 -1.92 1.33
N ALA A 96 -8.83 -0.72 1.82
CA ALA A 96 -7.81 0.28 2.14
C ALA A 96 -6.90 -0.17 3.30
N GLU A 97 -7.46 -0.84 4.29
CA GLU A 97 -6.70 -1.43 5.39
C GLU A 97 -5.77 -2.54 4.88
N ALA A 98 -6.26 -3.46 4.06
CA ALA A 98 -5.46 -4.50 3.43
C ALA A 98 -4.31 -3.93 2.58
N ALA A 99 -4.58 -2.85 1.83
CA ALA A 99 -3.59 -2.16 1.03
C ALA A 99 -2.46 -1.54 1.87
N THR A 100 -2.78 -1.03 3.06
CA THR A 100 -1.85 -0.22 3.87
C THR A 100 -1.18 -1.01 5.00
N ALA A 101 -1.73 -2.15 5.41
CA ALA A 101 -1.21 -2.95 6.52
C ALA A 101 0.26 -3.37 6.33
N PRO A 102 0.72 -3.85 5.15
CA PRO A 102 2.13 -4.19 4.94
C PRO A 102 3.05 -2.99 5.13
N ALA A 103 2.71 -1.84 4.55
CA ALA A 103 3.49 -0.61 4.71
C ALA A 103 3.60 -0.17 6.19
N ARG A 104 2.49 -0.24 6.95
CA ARG A 104 2.49 0.08 8.39
C ARG A 104 3.42 -0.85 9.17
N ARG A 105 3.40 -2.16 8.87
CA ARG A 105 4.30 -3.15 9.51
C ARG A 105 5.76 -2.84 9.21
N THR A 106 6.09 -2.61 7.94
CA THR A 106 7.47 -2.30 7.50
C THR A 106 7.99 -1.00 8.11
N VAL A 107 7.20 0.07 8.11
CA VAL A 107 7.58 1.34 8.74
C VAL A 107 7.86 1.15 10.23
N ARG A 108 7.02 0.41 10.95
CA ARG A 108 7.21 0.13 12.38
C ARG A 108 8.45 -0.71 12.64
N ALA A 109 8.73 -1.72 11.80
CA ALA A 109 9.95 -2.53 11.90
C ALA A 109 11.21 -1.67 11.69
N ASN A 110 11.18 -0.79 10.68
CA ASN A 110 12.31 0.08 10.35
C ASN A 110 12.56 1.12 11.43
N ALA A 111 11.49 1.74 11.95
CA ALA A 111 11.58 2.66 13.08
C ALA A 111 12.22 2.01 14.32
N ARG A 112 11.84 0.75 14.63
CA ARG A 112 12.44 -0.02 15.74
C ARG A 112 13.92 -0.30 15.50
N ARG A 113 14.29 -0.69 14.28
CA ARG A 113 15.68 -1.01 13.91
C ARG A 113 16.58 0.22 13.98
N LEU A 114 16.13 1.34 13.43
CA LEU A 114 16.85 2.62 13.49
C LEU A 114 16.99 3.13 14.93
N SER A 115 15.92 3.04 15.73
CA SER A 115 15.95 3.41 17.15
C SER A 115 16.95 2.58 17.95
N ARG A 116 17.08 1.28 17.66
CA ARG A 116 18.08 0.41 18.31
C ARG A 116 19.50 0.78 17.90
N ARG A 117 19.75 1.00 16.60
CA ARG A 117 21.08 1.40 16.12
C ARG A 117 21.55 2.72 16.75
N ARG A 118 20.66 3.71 16.86
CA ARG A 118 20.97 5.00 17.51
C ARG A 118 21.34 4.87 19.00
N ARG A 119 20.92 3.81 19.68
CA ARG A 119 21.29 3.57 21.09
C ARG A 119 22.61 2.81 21.26
N LEU A 120 23.13 2.18 20.21
CA LEU A 120 24.29 1.29 20.26
C LEU A 120 25.55 1.87 19.58
N GLY A 121 25.43 3.02 18.92
CA GLY A 121 26.54 3.80 18.38
C GLY A 121 26.57 5.17 19.02
#